data_AF-A0A6G7BU10-F1
#
_entry.id   AF-A0A6G7BU10-F1
#
_cell.length_a   1.000
_cell.length_b   1.000
_cell.length_c   1.000
_cell.angle_alpha   90.00
_cell.angle_beta   90.00
_cell.angle_gamma   90.00
#
_symmetry.space_group_name_H-M   'P 1'
#
loop_
_entity.id
_entity.type
_entity.pdbx_description
1 polymer ?
#
loop_
_entity_poly.entity_id
_entity_poly.type
_entity_poly.pdbx_seq_one_letter_code
_entity_poly.pdbx_strand_id
1 'polypeptide(L)' 'MTPEELQEYFQSRDLPKSLEIQQDMQVFDVERFISTSFIHVGLWKKDLNKCPSWVRLLKFKEALENSEKA' A
#
# COMPACT_ATOMS: atom_id res chain seq x y z
N MET A 1 -0.51 -4.30 12.79
CA MET A 1 -0.98 -4.43 11.41
C MET A 1 -0.15 -5.49 10.71
N THR A 2 -0.76 -6.64 10.42
CA THR A 2 -0.19 -7.71 9.60
C THR A 2 -0.50 -7.46 8.11
N PRO A 3 0.15 -8.17 7.17
CA PRO A 3 -0.21 -8.10 5.76
C PRO A 3 -1.67 -8.39 5.47
N GLU A 4 -2.26 -9.36 6.16
CA GLU A 4 -3.66 -9.76 6.01
C GLU A 4 -4.60 -8.63 6.45
N GLU A 5 -4.36 -8.05 7.64
CA GLU A 5 -5.13 -6.91 8.15
C GLU A 5 -5.07 -5.71 7.19
N LEU A 6 -3.89 -5.46 6.59
CA LEU A 6 -3.72 -4.39 5.62
C LEU A 6 -4.43 -4.68 4.29
N GLN A 7 -4.46 -5.94 3.86
CA GLN A 7 -5.16 -6.35 2.65
C GLN A 7 -6.68 -6.19 2.81
N GLU A 8 -7.24 -6.64 3.95
CA GLU A 8 -8.66 -6.44 4.27
C GLU A 8 -9.01 -4.95 4.35
N TYR A 9 -8.12 -4.13 4.92
CA TYR A 9 -8.30 -2.68 4.94
C TYR A 9 -8.44 -2.08 3.53
N PHE A 10 -7.62 -2.50 2.57
CA PHE A 10 -7.73 -2.03 1.19
C PHE A 10 -8.94 -2.58 0.45
N GLN A 11 -9.38 -3.81 0.76
CA GLN A 11 -10.55 -4.43 0.13
C GLN A 11 -11.89 -3.89 0.66
N SER A 12 -11.92 -3.37 1.89
CA SER A 12 -13.13 -2.81 2.51
C SER A 12 -13.42 -1.36 2.11
N ARG A 13 -12.61 -0.77 1.22
CA ARG A 13 -12.66 0.64 0.84
C ARG A 13 -12.65 0.80 -0.67
N ASP A 14 -13.32 1.87 -1.15
CA ASP A 14 -13.18 2.30 -2.54
C ASP A 14 -11.85 3.03 -2.70
N LEU A 15 -10.94 2.43 -3.47
CA LEU A 15 -9.61 2.98 -3.70
C LEU A 15 -9.61 3.95 -4.89
N PRO A 16 -8.85 5.06 -4.82
CA PRO A 16 -8.75 5.99 -5.93
C PRO A 16 -8.00 5.32 -7.10
N LYS A 17 -8.28 5.78 -8.33
CA LYS A 17 -7.53 5.31 -9.51
C LYS A 17 -6.04 5.63 -9.42
N SER A 18 -5.72 6.80 -8.85
CA SER A 18 -4.36 7.26 -8.61
C SER A 18 -4.24 7.95 -7.27
N LEU A 19 -3.10 7.79 -6.60
CA LEU A 19 -2.79 8.45 -5.33
C LEU A 19 -1.34 8.95 -5.34
N GLU A 20 -1.14 10.18 -4.92
CA GLU A 20 0.19 10.70 -4.64
C GLU A 20 0.59 10.30 -3.22
N ILE A 21 1.68 9.53 -3.09
CA ILE A 21 2.19 9.07 -1.79
C ILE A 21 3.09 10.15 -1.17
N GLN A 22 3.87 10.84 -2.01
CA GLN A 22 4.79 11.92 -1.66
C GLN A 22 5.05 12.77 -2.91
N GLN A 23 5.59 13.97 -2.76
CA GLN A 23 5.80 14.95 -3.84
C GLN A 23 6.40 14.40 -5.15
N ASP A 24 7.28 13.40 -5.06
CA ASP A 24 7.94 12.78 -6.22
C ASP A 24 7.47 11.34 -6.52
N MET A 25 6.37 10.89 -5.91
CA MET A 25 5.88 9.52 -6.04
C MET A 25 4.35 9.48 -6.18
N GLN A 26 3.91 9.27 -7.41
CA GLN A 26 2.51 9.05 -7.75
C GLN A 26 2.28 7.61 -8.19
N VAL A 27 1.24 7.00 -7.63
CA VAL A 27 0.71 5.70 -8.06
C VAL A 27 -0.46 5.95 -8.99
N PHE A 28 -0.37 5.51 -10.25
CA PHE A 28 -1.42 5.69 -11.26
C PHE A 28 -2.36 4.49 -11.43
N ASP A 29 -1.96 3.33 -10.90
CA ASP A 29 -2.71 2.09 -10.94
C ASP A 29 -2.64 1.44 -9.55
N VAL A 30 -3.56 1.88 -8.70
CA VAL A 30 -3.58 1.54 -7.28
C VAL A 30 -3.82 0.04 -7.07
N GLU A 31 -4.78 -0.55 -7.76
CA GLU A 31 -5.10 -1.98 -7.62
C GLU A 31 -3.90 -2.86 -8.00
N ARG A 32 -3.24 -2.54 -9.12
CA ARG A 32 -2.06 -3.28 -9.56
C ARG A 32 -0.88 -3.07 -8.62
N PHE A 33 -0.69 -1.85 -8.13
CA PHE A 33 0.35 -1.53 -7.15
C PHE A 33 0.19 -2.32 -5.86
N ILE A 34 -1.02 -2.36 -5.30
CA ILE A 34 -1.33 -3.10 -4.08
C ILE A 34 -1.11 -4.59 -4.30
N SER A 35 -1.70 -5.15 -5.37
CA SER A 35 -1.58 -6.58 -5.70
C SER A 35 -0.13 -7.01 -5.87
N THR A 36 0.66 -6.25 -6.65
CA THR A 36 2.08 -6.55 -6.87
C THR A 36 2.89 -6.45 -5.58
N SER A 37 2.57 -5.47 -4.73
CA SER A 37 3.27 -5.28 -3.47
C SER A 37 3.01 -6.43 -2.50
N PHE A 38 1.77 -6.93 -2.40
CA PHE A 38 1.45 -8.10 -1.59
C PHE A 38 2.11 -9.38 -2.10
N ILE A 39 2.22 -9.58 -3.42
CA ILE A 39 2.99 -10.69 -3.99
C ILE A 39 4.45 -10.64 -3.49
N HIS A 40 5.09 -9.48 -3.58
CA HIS A 40 6.47 -9.33 -3.10
C HIS A 40 6.60 -9.51 -1.59
N VAL A 41 5.61 -9.07 -0.81
CA VAL A 41 5.56 -9.31 0.64
C VAL A 41 5.46 -10.82 0.93
N GLY A 42 4.58 -11.55 0.24
CA GLY A 42 4.44 -13.00 0.40
C GLY A 42 5.68 -13.80 -0.03
N LEU A 43 6.44 -13.30 -1.01
CA LEU A 43 7.71 -13.90 -1.43
C LEU A 43 8.89 -13.54 -0.51
N TRP A 44 8.73 -12.54 0.37
CA TRP A 44 9.79 -12.05 1.24
C TRP A 44 10.01 -12.99 2.43
N LYS A 45 11.15 -13.70 2.43
CA LYS A 45 11.49 -14.69 3.48
C LYS A 45 12.23 -14.11 4.69
N LYS A 46 12.40 -12.78 4.73
CA LYS A 46 13.15 -12.08 5.79
C LYS A 46 12.18 -11.26 6.66
N ASP A 47 12.73 -10.49 7.59
CA ASP A 47 11.98 -9.54 8.40
C ASP A 47 11.09 -8.63 7.53
N LEU A 48 9.79 -8.66 7.82
CA LEU A 48 8.75 -7.92 7.14
C LEU A 48 9.00 -6.40 7.21
N ASN A 49 9.52 -5.90 8.34
CA ASN A 49 9.83 -4.48 8.52
C ASN A 49 10.96 -4.00 7.62
N LYS A 50 11.74 -4.93 7.05
CA LYS A 50 12.79 -4.65 6.07
C LYS A 50 12.35 -4.90 4.63
N CYS A 51 11.11 -5.33 4.39
CA CYS A 51 10.57 -5.53 3.06
C CYS A 51 10.21 -4.17 2.43
N PRO A 52 10.84 -3.75 1.32
CA PRO A 52 10.54 -2.46 0.70
C PRO A 52 9.08 -2.36 0.23
N SER A 53 8.50 -3.46 -0.25
CA SER A 53 7.09 -3.52 -0.64
C SER A 53 6.15 -3.34 0.54
N TRP A 54 6.50 -3.89 1.71
CA TRP A 54 5.73 -3.67 2.93
C TRP A 54 5.73 -2.20 3.35
N VAL A 55 6.91 -1.58 3.40
CA VAL A 55 7.05 -0.15 3.73
C VAL A 55 6.25 0.74 2.76
N ARG A 56 6.26 0.41 1.47
CA ARG A 56 5.47 1.14 0.46
C ARG A 56 3.96 1.01 0.67
N LEU A 57 3.46 -0.16 1.03
CA LEU A 57 2.04 -0.37 1.36
C LEU A 57 1.62 0.46 2.58
N LEU A 58 2.47 0.52 3.61
CA LEU A 58 2.22 1.36 4.78
C LEU A 58 2.17 2.85 4.43
N LYS A 59 3.13 3.34 3.64
CA LYS A 59 3.13 4.73 3.16
C LYS A 59 1.91 5.04 2.30
N PHE A 60 1.50 4.11 1.44
CA PHE A 60 0.31 4.26 0.62
C PHE A 60 -0.94 4.39 1.49
N LYS A 61 -1.09 3.55 2.52
CA LYS A 61 -2.18 3.68 3.49
C LYS A 61 -2.20 5.06 4.16
N GLU A 62 -1.05 5.53 4.63
CA GLU A 62 -0.94 6.84 5.28
C GLU A 62 -1.34 7.98 4.33
N ALA A 63 -0.85 7.95 3.08
CA ALA A 63 -1.24 8.91 2.06
C ALA A 63 -2.75 8.86 1.75
N LEU A 64 -3.33 7.66 1.72
CA LEU A 64 -4.76 7.48 1.47
C LEU A 64 -5.59 8.10 2.60
N GLU A 65 -5.24 7.82 3.85
CA GLU A 65 -5.91 8.40 5.03
C GLU A 65 -5.75 9.92 5.11
N ASN A 66 -4.62 10.46 4.66
CA ASN A 66 -4.40 11.90 4.60
C ASN A 66 -5.21 12.55 3.46
N SER A 67 -5.35 11.87 2.31
CA SER A 67 -6.17 12.35 1.20
C SER A 67 -7.66 12.41 1.52
N GLU A 68 -8.15 11.55 2.42
CA GLU A 68 -9.55 11.55 2.88
C GLU A 68 -9.84 12.65 3.93
N LYS A 69 -8.81 13.16 4.59
CA LYS A 69 -8.93 14.21 5.61
C LYS A 69 -8.78 15.63 5.05
N ALA A 70 -8.30 15.76 3.82
CA ALA A 70 -8.11 17.01 3.10
C ALA A 70 -9.37 17.42 2.33
#